data_AF-A0A1E7YSW0-F1
#
_entry.id   AF-A0A1E7YSW0-F1
#
_cell.length_a   1.000
_cell.length_b   1.000
_cell.length_c   1.000
_cell.angle_alpha   90.00
_cell.angle_beta   90.00
_cell.angle_gamma   90.00
#
_symmetry.space_group_name_H-M   'P 1'
#
loop_
_entity.id
_entity.type
_entity.pdbx_description
1 polymer ?
#
loop_
_entity_poly.entity_id
_entity_poly.type
_entity_poly.pdbx_seq_one_letter_code
_entity_poly.pdbx_strand_id
1 'polypeptide(L)'
;MSQTVRSFSLSAGLFSLAKWISLAIAILALIAAGIFALSSFTSQRSFQVPRFDSAARMVLLGNLPSNKASVAQQKMNLKLSQEYGSNVISIISKYNVSTVNEQQVIKQLAELPRAYRAAFVSGWKDYLENGIAYAKKAGIFQAVATSNGLFNQQPATADMLTQQYFSAYSNAVDNAERGKSGQRIQHAVDLFMAFSALMIFVLAIIVPILVQVERNTRIFTANAGTVAASAPERDAGSVSTDQPTGAPSKAELCPNCQQPISAGDAFCGHCGQRLT
;
A
#
# COMPACT_ATOMS: atom_id res chain seq x y z
N MET A 1 57.36 33.07 -4.79
CA MET A 1 56.73 31.88 -5.40
C MET A 1 56.99 30.70 -4.49
N SER A 2 55.93 30.00 -4.07
CA SER A 2 55.84 28.53 -3.93
C SER A 2 54.67 28.15 -3.02
N GLN A 3 53.53 27.84 -3.64
CA GLN A 3 52.40 27.14 -3.03
C GLN A 3 52.76 25.65 -2.87
N THR A 4 52.42 25.02 -1.75
CA THR A 4 52.17 23.58 -1.72
C THR A 4 51.05 23.25 -0.74
N VAL A 5 49.90 22.93 -1.32
CA VAL A 5 48.76 22.26 -0.70
C VAL A 5 49.15 20.80 -0.49
N ARG A 6 48.96 20.23 0.70
CA ARG A 6 48.69 18.78 0.84
C ARG A 6 47.67 18.50 1.93
N SER A 7 46.71 17.69 1.51
CA SER A 7 45.44 17.34 2.12
C SER A 7 45.44 15.86 2.51
N PHE A 8 44.45 15.49 3.33
CA PHE A 8 43.91 14.15 3.63
C PHE A 8 44.64 13.22 4.61
N SER A 9 43.90 12.86 5.68
CA SER A 9 43.72 11.47 6.18
C SER A 9 42.53 11.39 7.16
N LEU A 10 41.32 11.72 6.69
CA LEU A 10 40.05 11.50 7.41
C LEU A 10 39.10 10.81 6.42
N SER A 11 39.32 9.53 6.07
CA SER A 11 38.57 9.00 4.92
C SER A 11 38.25 7.50 4.85
N ALA A 12 38.53 6.66 5.86
CA ALA A 12 38.18 5.23 5.73
C ALA A 12 36.80 4.87 6.34
N GLY A 13 36.53 5.24 7.60
CA GLY A 13 35.33 4.82 8.32
C GLY A 13 34.04 5.57 7.95
N LEU A 14 34.12 6.91 7.84
CA LEU A 14 32.99 7.78 7.47
C LEU A 14 32.49 7.54 6.04
N PHE A 15 33.38 7.17 5.11
CA PHE A 15 33.01 6.84 3.73
C PHE A 15 32.32 5.49 3.62
N SER A 16 32.62 4.52 4.49
CA SER A 16 31.97 3.21 4.51
C SER A 16 30.50 3.31 4.94
N LEU A 17 30.22 4.05 6.01
CA LEU A 17 28.85 4.24 6.53
C LEU A 17 27.99 5.14 5.63
N ALA A 18 28.55 6.23 5.09
CA ALA A 18 27.87 7.06 4.09
C ALA A 18 27.55 6.28 2.80
N LYS A 19 28.40 5.32 2.42
CA LYS A 19 28.14 4.41 1.30
C LYS A 19 26.89 3.56 1.53
N TRP A 20 26.68 3.01 2.72
CA TRP A 20 25.51 2.17 3.00
C TRP A 20 24.20 2.96 3.07
N ILE A 21 24.23 4.18 3.61
CA ILE A 21 23.05 5.06 3.66
C ILE A 21 22.71 5.58 2.26
N SER A 22 23.73 5.98 1.48
CA SER A 22 23.54 6.39 0.09
C SER A 22 23.03 5.24 -0.78
N LEU A 23 23.52 4.01 -0.55
CA LEU A 23 23.04 2.80 -1.23
C LEU A 23 21.57 2.53 -0.89
N ALA A 24 21.17 2.66 0.37
CA ALA A 24 19.78 2.46 0.79
C ALA A 24 18.83 3.49 0.15
N ILE A 25 19.21 4.76 0.13
CA ILE A 25 18.42 5.84 -0.52
C ILE A 25 18.38 5.64 -2.04
N ALA A 26 19.49 5.24 -2.66
CA ALA A 26 19.55 4.95 -4.09
C ALA A 26 18.69 3.74 -4.49
N ILE A 27 18.66 2.69 -3.67
CA ILE A 27 17.78 1.52 -3.88
C ILE A 27 16.31 1.94 -3.77
N LEU A 28 15.97 2.76 -2.77
CA LEU A 28 14.60 3.24 -2.57
C LEU A 28 14.13 4.15 -3.72
N ALA A 29 15.02 5.01 -4.22
CA ALA A 29 14.77 5.83 -5.40
C ALA A 29 14.65 4.98 -6.69
N LEU A 30 15.45 3.92 -6.84
CA LEU A 30 15.35 2.99 -7.98
C LEU A 30 14.07 2.16 -7.95
N ILE A 31 13.59 1.76 -6.76
CA ILE A 31 12.31 1.08 -6.61
C ILE A 31 11.16 2.03 -6.97
N ALA A 32 11.20 3.27 -6.48
CA ALA A 32 10.20 4.29 -6.82
C ALA A 32 10.20 4.63 -8.33
N ALA A 33 11.39 4.77 -8.93
CA ALA A 33 11.54 5.01 -10.37
C ALA A 33 11.13 3.79 -11.20
N GLY A 34 11.39 2.57 -10.73
CA GLY A 34 10.95 1.33 -11.38
C GLY A 34 9.43 1.17 -11.39
N ILE A 35 8.75 1.53 -10.29
CA ILE A 35 7.28 1.56 -10.20
C ILE A 35 6.71 2.62 -11.16
N PHE A 36 7.32 3.82 -11.21
CA PHE A 36 6.90 4.90 -12.11
C PHE A 36 7.19 4.60 -13.59
N ALA A 37 8.29 3.92 -13.90
CA ALA A 37 8.64 3.48 -15.24
C ALA A 37 7.70 2.36 -15.72
N LEU A 38 7.32 1.39 -14.86
CA LEU A 38 6.34 0.36 -15.21
C LEU A 38 4.96 0.96 -15.52
N SER A 39 4.54 2.02 -14.81
CA SER A 39 3.28 2.71 -15.10
C SER A 39 3.33 3.58 -16.37
N SER A 40 4.53 3.96 -16.82
CA SER A 40 4.73 4.86 -17.98
C SER A 40 5.07 4.12 -19.27
N PHE A 41 5.58 2.89 -19.20
CA PHE A 41 6.00 2.10 -20.38
C PHE A 41 4.87 1.34 -21.09
N THR A 42 3.62 1.45 -20.64
CA THR A 42 2.47 0.84 -21.33
C THR A 42 1.94 1.69 -22.50
N SER A 43 2.62 2.77 -22.88
CA SER A 43 2.14 3.69 -23.92
C SER A 43 3.23 4.15 -24.88
N GLN A 44 3.82 3.23 -25.64
CA GLN A 44 4.45 3.60 -26.93
C GLN A 44 3.88 2.76 -28.06
N ARG A 45 2.94 3.37 -28.80
CA ARG A 45 2.37 2.88 -30.04
C ARG A 45 3.38 3.07 -31.17
N SER A 46 4.08 2.00 -31.57
CA SER A 46 4.78 1.97 -32.86
C SER A 46 3.75 1.89 -33.98
N PHE A 47 3.83 2.80 -34.96
CA PHE A 47 3.02 2.80 -36.18
C PHE A 47 3.23 1.48 -36.94
N GLN A 48 2.21 0.62 -36.93
CA GLN A 48 2.18 -0.62 -37.73
C GLN A 48 1.26 -0.42 -38.92
N VAL A 49 1.77 -0.71 -40.11
CA VAL A 49 0.97 -0.74 -41.34
C VAL A 49 -0.08 -1.85 -41.20
N PRO A 50 -1.37 -1.60 -41.46
CA PRO A 50 -2.43 -2.58 -41.18
C PRO A 50 -2.23 -3.81 -42.06
N ARG A 51 -1.83 -4.93 -41.45
CA ARG A 51 -1.92 -6.24 -42.11
C ARG A 51 -3.40 -6.62 -42.19
N PHE A 52 -3.76 -7.47 -43.15
CA PHE A 52 -5.07 -8.11 -43.22
C PHE A 52 -5.25 -9.02 -41.99
N ASP A 53 -5.59 -8.37 -40.88
CA ASP A 53 -5.66 -8.91 -39.53
C ASP A 53 -7.07 -9.44 -39.24
N SER A 54 -7.23 -10.12 -38.11
CA SER A 54 -8.47 -10.61 -37.50
C SER A 54 -9.73 -9.75 -37.70
N ALA A 55 -9.62 -8.42 -37.80
CA ALA A 55 -10.73 -7.53 -38.18
C ALA A 55 -11.33 -7.85 -39.55
N ALA A 56 -10.51 -8.16 -40.56
CA ALA A 56 -10.98 -8.56 -41.88
C ALA A 56 -11.52 -10.00 -41.90
N ARG A 57 -11.04 -10.87 -40.99
CA ARG A 57 -11.65 -12.20 -40.76
C ARG A 57 -12.99 -12.11 -40.02
N MET A 58 -13.18 -11.12 -39.13
CA MET A 58 -14.47 -10.84 -38.48
C MET A 58 -15.55 -10.38 -39.46
N VAL A 59 -15.17 -9.66 -40.52
CA VAL A 59 -16.08 -9.30 -41.62
C VAL A 59 -16.46 -10.53 -42.46
N LEU A 60 -15.50 -11.43 -42.72
CA LEU A 60 -15.74 -12.65 -43.52
C LEU A 60 -16.45 -13.78 -42.77
N LEU A 61 -16.40 -13.82 -41.43
CA LEU A 61 -17.03 -14.87 -40.61
C LEU A 61 -18.39 -14.49 -40.02
N GLY A 62 -18.91 -13.28 -40.29
CA GLY A 62 -20.26 -12.91 -39.89
C GLY A 62 -20.50 -12.97 -38.38
N ASN A 63 -20.19 -11.87 -37.69
CA ASN A 63 -20.81 -11.44 -36.43
C ASN A 63 -21.30 -12.54 -35.45
N LEU A 64 -20.42 -13.46 -35.06
CA LEU A 64 -20.67 -14.35 -33.93
C LEU A 64 -19.76 -13.91 -32.79
N PRO A 65 -20.28 -13.20 -31.77
CA PRO A 65 -19.47 -12.83 -30.62
C PRO A 65 -18.93 -14.10 -29.96
N SER A 66 -17.63 -14.13 -29.69
CA SER A 66 -16.97 -15.22 -28.96
C SER A 66 -17.56 -15.31 -27.55
N ASN A 67 -18.54 -16.18 -27.40
CA ASN A 67 -19.58 -16.12 -26.38
C ASN A 67 -19.27 -16.94 -25.11
N LYS A 68 -18.01 -17.20 -24.73
CA LYS A 68 -17.74 -18.04 -23.53
C LYS A 68 -18.10 -17.35 -22.20
N ALA A 69 -17.91 -16.03 -22.09
CA ALA A 69 -18.44 -15.23 -20.97
C ALA A 69 -19.98 -15.10 -21.00
N SER A 70 -20.58 -15.30 -22.17
CA SER A 70 -22.03 -15.17 -22.33
C SER A 70 -22.80 -16.40 -21.91
N VAL A 71 -22.31 -17.64 -22.09
CA VAL A 71 -23.18 -18.80 -21.86
C VAL A 71 -23.46 -18.94 -20.37
N ALA A 72 -22.47 -18.63 -19.53
CA ALA A 72 -22.65 -18.53 -18.09
C ALA A 72 -23.63 -17.40 -17.71
N GLN A 73 -23.48 -16.21 -18.31
CA GLN A 73 -24.37 -15.06 -18.07
C GLN A 73 -25.79 -15.31 -18.60
N GLN A 74 -25.93 -15.95 -19.75
CA GLN A 74 -27.19 -16.34 -20.38
C GLN A 74 -27.88 -17.41 -19.54
N LYS A 75 -27.14 -18.41 -19.05
CA LYS A 75 -27.68 -19.42 -18.13
C LYS A 75 -28.13 -18.79 -16.81
N MET A 76 -27.37 -17.81 -16.30
CA MET A 76 -27.76 -17.06 -15.10
C MET A 76 -29.03 -16.24 -15.35
N ASN A 77 -29.09 -15.48 -16.45
CA ASN A 77 -30.25 -14.68 -16.82
C ASN A 77 -31.49 -15.55 -17.05
N LEU A 78 -31.33 -16.71 -17.68
CA LEU A 78 -32.41 -17.68 -17.88
C LEU A 78 -32.93 -18.18 -16.53
N LYS A 79 -32.02 -18.53 -15.60
CA LYS A 79 -32.40 -18.96 -14.26
C LYS A 79 -33.12 -17.86 -13.47
N LEU A 80 -32.64 -16.62 -13.56
CA LEU A 80 -33.27 -15.46 -12.93
C LEU A 80 -34.65 -15.17 -13.55
N SER A 81 -34.80 -15.28 -14.86
CA SER A 81 -36.10 -15.13 -15.53
C SER A 81 -37.06 -16.25 -15.12
N GLN A 82 -36.60 -17.49 -14.96
CA GLN A 82 -37.42 -18.58 -14.41
C GLN A 82 -37.85 -18.32 -12.95
N GLU A 83 -36.99 -17.73 -12.14
CA GLU A 83 -37.23 -17.53 -10.70
C GLU A 83 -38.05 -16.26 -10.40
N TYR A 84 -37.79 -15.17 -11.13
CA TYR A 84 -38.37 -13.85 -10.86
C TYR A 84 -39.21 -13.28 -12.02
N GLY A 85 -39.11 -13.84 -13.23
CA GLY A 85 -39.73 -13.27 -14.43
C GLY A 85 -41.24 -13.12 -14.30
N SER A 86 -41.95 -14.14 -13.79
CA SER A 86 -43.40 -14.06 -13.56
C SER A 86 -43.79 -12.94 -12.59
N ASN A 87 -43.06 -12.80 -11.49
CA ASN A 87 -43.30 -11.76 -10.49
C ASN A 87 -43.02 -10.38 -11.08
N VAL A 88 -41.90 -10.21 -11.80
CA VAL A 88 -41.54 -8.96 -12.48
C VAL A 88 -42.61 -8.56 -13.51
N ILE A 89 -43.02 -9.49 -14.37
CA ILE A 89 -44.08 -9.25 -15.36
C ILE A 89 -45.38 -8.85 -14.65
N SER A 90 -45.75 -9.55 -13.56
CA SER A 90 -46.98 -9.23 -12.81
C SER A 90 -46.96 -7.83 -12.20
N ILE A 91 -45.81 -7.37 -11.71
CA ILE A 91 -45.64 -6.02 -11.16
C ILE A 91 -45.77 -4.99 -12.30
N ILE A 92 -45.05 -5.21 -13.40
CA ILE A 92 -45.07 -4.33 -14.58
C ILE A 92 -46.49 -4.19 -15.11
N SER A 93 -47.21 -5.30 -15.28
CA SER A 93 -48.58 -5.29 -15.80
C SER A 93 -49.59 -4.72 -14.82
N LYS A 94 -49.51 -5.07 -13.53
CA LYS A 94 -50.47 -4.62 -12.50
C LYS A 94 -50.42 -3.11 -12.29
N TYR A 95 -49.22 -2.53 -12.31
CA TYR A 95 -49.01 -1.10 -12.05
C TYR A 95 -48.76 -0.27 -13.32
N ASN A 96 -48.84 -0.89 -14.50
CA ASN A 96 -48.65 -0.26 -15.80
C ASN A 96 -47.30 0.48 -15.92
N VAL A 97 -46.21 -0.17 -15.48
CA VAL A 97 -44.86 0.38 -15.55
C VAL A 97 -44.35 0.28 -16.99
N SER A 98 -43.91 1.39 -17.56
CA SER A 98 -43.42 1.49 -18.95
C SER A 98 -41.92 1.77 -19.03
N THR A 99 -41.31 2.29 -17.96
CA THR A 99 -39.90 2.69 -17.95
C THR A 99 -38.92 1.52 -17.95
N VAL A 100 -39.35 0.32 -17.57
CA VAL A 100 -38.51 -0.88 -17.49
C VAL A 100 -39.24 -2.08 -18.07
N ASN A 101 -38.49 -2.93 -18.76
CA ASN A 101 -38.95 -4.25 -19.20
C ASN A 101 -38.38 -5.37 -18.34
N GLU A 102 -38.96 -6.56 -18.44
CA GLU A 102 -38.50 -7.75 -17.69
C GLU A 102 -37.00 -7.98 -17.85
N GLN A 103 -36.47 -7.91 -19.08
CA GLN A 103 -35.07 -8.19 -19.37
C GLN A 103 -34.11 -7.21 -18.68
N GLN A 104 -34.48 -5.93 -18.57
CA GLN A 104 -33.71 -4.92 -17.85
C GLN A 104 -33.70 -5.21 -16.35
N VAL A 105 -34.85 -5.56 -15.78
CA VAL A 105 -34.95 -5.93 -14.36
C VAL A 105 -34.15 -7.19 -14.06
N ILE A 106 -34.21 -8.21 -14.93
CA ILE A 106 -33.41 -9.44 -14.79
C ILE A 106 -31.91 -9.14 -14.84
N LYS A 107 -31.46 -8.25 -15.74
CA LYS A 107 -30.05 -7.82 -15.79
C LYS A 107 -29.63 -7.15 -14.49
N GLN A 108 -30.46 -6.27 -13.96
CA GLN A 108 -30.18 -5.59 -12.69
C GLN A 108 -30.17 -6.57 -11.51
N LEU A 109 -31.05 -7.57 -11.50
CA LEU A 109 -31.01 -8.67 -10.54
C LEU A 109 -29.74 -9.53 -10.65
N ALA A 110 -29.17 -9.67 -11.86
CA ALA A 110 -27.93 -10.40 -12.06
C ALA A 110 -26.73 -9.67 -11.42
N GLU A 111 -26.74 -8.34 -11.43
CA GLU A 111 -25.73 -7.49 -10.80
C GLU A 111 -25.83 -7.51 -9.26
N LEU A 112 -27.04 -7.70 -8.72
CA LEU A 112 -27.26 -7.75 -7.28
C LEU A 112 -26.73 -9.07 -6.65
N PRO A 113 -26.17 -9.01 -5.43
CA PRO A 113 -25.81 -10.20 -4.67
C PRO A 113 -27.05 -11.06 -4.38
N ARG A 114 -26.90 -12.39 -4.44
CA ARG A 114 -28.02 -13.35 -4.36
C ARG A 114 -28.95 -13.13 -3.17
N ALA A 115 -28.40 -12.73 -2.02
CA ALA A 115 -29.16 -12.48 -0.80
C ALA A 115 -30.19 -11.34 -0.92
N TYR A 116 -29.95 -10.37 -1.81
CA TYR A 116 -30.80 -9.19 -1.98
C TYR A 116 -31.82 -9.33 -3.11
N ARG A 117 -31.74 -10.37 -3.93
CA ARG A 117 -32.57 -10.50 -5.16
C ARG A 117 -34.05 -10.68 -4.85
N ALA A 118 -34.39 -11.57 -3.92
CA ALA A 118 -35.78 -11.80 -3.53
C ALA A 118 -36.41 -10.57 -2.87
N ALA A 119 -35.67 -9.95 -1.94
CA ALA A 119 -36.11 -8.74 -1.24
C ALA A 119 -36.30 -7.55 -2.19
N PHE A 120 -35.52 -7.46 -3.26
CA PHE A 120 -35.69 -6.43 -4.29
C PHE A 120 -37.05 -6.57 -4.98
N VAL A 121 -37.41 -7.77 -5.45
CA VAL A 121 -38.65 -7.97 -6.20
C VAL A 121 -39.87 -7.80 -5.30
N SER A 122 -39.86 -8.37 -4.09
CA SER A 122 -40.96 -8.21 -3.14
C SER A 122 -41.09 -6.77 -2.66
N GLY A 123 -39.97 -6.13 -2.30
CA GLY A 123 -39.95 -4.75 -1.85
C GLY A 123 -40.37 -3.77 -2.94
N TRP A 124 -40.04 -4.03 -4.20
CA TRP A 124 -40.50 -3.20 -5.33
C TRP A 124 -42.02 -3.20 -5.44
N LYS A 125 -42.64 -4.39 -5.35
CA LYS A 125 -44.10 -4.53 -5.35
C LYS A 125 -44.73 -3.71 -4.22
N ASP A 126 -44.25 -3.89 -2.99
CA ASP A 126 -44.80 -3.22 -1.81
C ASP A 126 -44.59 -1.70 -1.89
N TYR A 127 -43.45 -1.25 -2.40
CA TYR A 127 -43.15 0.16 -2.61
C TYR A 127 -44.10 0.80 -3.63
N LEU A 128 -44.36 0.13 -4.75
CA LEU A 128 -45.33 0.60 -5.74
C LEU A 128 -46.76 0.62 -5.19
N GLU A 129 -47.17 -0.43 -4.48
CA GLU A 129 -48.50 -0.52 -3.89
C GLU A 129 -48.77 0.64 -2.93
N ASN A 130 -47.85 0.86 -1.99
CA ASN A 130 -47.97 1.93 -1.00
C ASN A 130 -47.80 3.32 -1.63
N GLY A 131 -46.84 3.50 -2.54
CA GLY A 131 -46.58 4.77 -3.21
C GLY A 131 -47.75 5.22 -4.09
N ILE A 132 -48.37 4.27 -4.81
CA ILE A 132 -49.56 4.56 -5.63
C ILE A 132 -50.77 4.82 -4.75
N ALA A 133 -50.98 4.07 -3.67
CA ALA A 133 -52.06 4.34 -2.72
C ALA A 133 -51.94 5.74 -2.10
N TYR A 134 -50.72 6.15 -1.73
CA TYR A 134 -50.42 7.50 -1.26
C TYR A 134 -50.73 8.55 -2.34
N ALA A 135 -50.23 8.36 -3.56
CA ALA A 135 -50.45 9.31 -4.66
C ALA A 135 -51.94 9.50 -4.98
N LYS A 136 -52.72 8.41 -4.94
CA LYS A 136 -54.18 8.45 -5.12
C LYS A 136 -54.86 9.24 -4.01
N LYS A 137 -54.48 8.99 -2.75
CA LYS A 137 -55.01 9.71 -1.59
C LYS A 137 -54.67 11.21 -1.62
N ALA A 138 -53.47 11.55 -2.10
CA ALA A 138 -53.00 12.93 -2.22
C ALA A 138 -53.50 13.66 -3.48
N GLY A 139 -54.23 12.98 -4.39
CA GLY A 139 -54.74 13.58 -5.63
C GLY A 139 -53.66 13.89 -6.68
N ILE A 140 -52.47 13.29 -6.56
CA ILE A 140 -51.32 13.50 -7.46
C ILE A 140 -51.04 12.28 -8.35
N PHE A 141 -51.95 11.30 -8.38
CA PHE A 141 -51.76 10.07 -9.12
C PHE A 141 -51.91 10.28 -10.63
N GLN A 142 -50.87 9.89 -11.37
CA GLN A 142 -50.80 9.93 -12.82
C GLN A 142 -50.69 8.51 -13.37
N ALA A 143 -51.77 8.02 -14.00
CA ALA A 143 -51.85 6.64 -14.50
C ALA A 143 -50.98 6.38 -15.74
N VAL A 144 -50.75 7.42 -16.55
CA VAL A 144 -50.00 7.37 -17.81
C VAL A 144 -49.16 8.62 -17.93
N ALA A 145 -47.99 8.53 -18.56
CA ALA A 145 -47.18 9.70 -18.84
C ALA A 145 -47.97 10.72 -19.66
N THR A 146 -47.89 11.99 -19.28
CA THR A 146 -48.56 13.09 -19.98
C THR A 146 -47.55 14.11 -20.43
N SER A 147 -47.65 14.49 -21.71
CA SER A 147 -46.87 15.58 -22.29
C SER A 147 -47.71 16.85 -22.33
N ASN A 148 -47.31 17.87 -21.58
CA ASN A 148 -47.92 19.20 -21.64
C ASN A 148 -46.97 20.16 -22.39
N GLY A 149 -46.96 20.05 -23.72
CA GLY A 149 -46.09 20.84 -24.60
C GLY A 149 -44.78 20.13 -24.98
N LEU A 150 -43.94 20.81 -25.75
CA LEU A 150 -42.77 20.22 -26.41
C LEU A 150 -41.66 19.79 -25.43
N PHE A 151 -41.57 20.42 -24.26
CA PHE A 151 -40.48 20.21 -23.29
C PHE A 151 -40.91 19.68 -21.92
N ASN A 152 -42.22 19.44 -21.72
CA ASN A 152 -42.73 19.03 -20.41
C ASN A 152 -43.38 17.65 -20.51
N GLN A 153 -42.58 16.61 -20.29
CA GLN A 153 -43.04 15.23 -20.15
C GLN A 153 -43.05 14.87 -18.67
N GLN A 154 -44.26 14.69 -18.15
CA GLN A 154 -44.47 14.18 -16.81
C GLN A 154 -44.59 12.65 -16.91
N PRO A 155 -43.71 11.86 -16.27
CA PRO A 155 -43.80 10.40 -16.28
C PRO A 155 -45.03 9.91 -15.49
N ALA A 156 -45.47 8.68 -15.75
CA ALA A 156 -46.49 8.05 -14.92
C ALA A 156 -45.96 7.88 -13.48
N THR A 157 -46.84 7.91 -12.48
CA THR A 157 -46.45 7.78 -11.07
C THR A 157 -45.73 6.45 -10.82
N ALA A 158 -46.18 5.36 -11.44
CA ALA A 158 -45.54 4.05 -11.30
C ALA A 158 -44.11 4.01 -11.85
N ASP A 159 -43.85 4.74 -12.94
CA ASP A 159 -42.51 4.84 -13.54
C ASP A 159 -41.56 5.62 -12.64
N MET A 160 -42.01 6.77 -12.13
CA MET A 160 -41.23 7.58 -11.19
C MET A 160 -40.88 6.79 -9.93
N LEU A 161 -41.86 6.11 -9.33
CA LEU A 161 -41.65 5.30 -8.12
C LEU A 161 -40.70 4.12 -8.39
N THR A 162 -40.77 3.51 -9.57
CA THR A 162 -39.87 2.41 -9.95
C THR A 162 -38.42 2.89 -10.02
N GLN A 163 -38.15 4.00 -10.70
CA GLN A 163 -36.80 4.56 -10.79
C GLN A 163 -36.24 4.96 -9.42
N GLN A 164 -37.08 5.57 -8.59
CA GLN A 164 -36.71 5.93 -7.22
C GLN A 164 -36.41 4.70 -6.37
N TYR A 165 -37.22 3.64 -6.45
CA TYR A 165 -36.98 2.39 -5.73
C TYR A 165 -35.66 1.75 -6.16
N PHE A 166 -35.40 1.66 -7.47
CA PHE A 166 -34.22 0.98 -8.01
C PHE A 166 -32.93 1.66 -7.54
N SER A 167 -32.90 2.99 -7.60
CA SER A 167 -31.75 3.79 -7.14
C SER A 167 -31.60 3.78 -5.61
N ALA A 168 -32.69 3.88 -4.85
CA ALA A 168 -32.64 3.80 -3.39
C ALA A 168 -32.16 2.41 -2.92
N TYR A 169 -32.64 1.35 -3.57
CA TYR A 169 -32.26 -0.01 -3.22
C TYR A 169 -30.81 -0.31 -3.55
N SER A 170 -30.32 0.07 -4.73
CA SER A 170 -28.91 -0.11 -5.09
C SER A 170 -28.00 0.60 -4.08
N ASN A 171 -28.32 1.84 -3.73
CA ASN A 171 -27.58 2.60 -2.72
C ASN A 171 -27.61 1.91 -1.34
N ALA A 172 -28.75 1.36 -0.93
CA ALA A 172 -28.88 0.64 0.33
C ALA A 172 -28.05 -0.64 0.37
N VAL A 173 -28.02 -1.40 -0.74
CA VAL A 173 -27.17 -2.59 -0.89
C VAL A 173 -25.70 -2.20 -0.83
N ASP A 174 -25.29 -1.19 -1.58
CA ASP A 174 -23.89 -0.71 -1.59
C ASP A 174 -23.45 -0.25 -0.21
N ASN A 175 -24.33 0.41 0.55
CA ASN A 175 -24.05 0.81 1.93
C ASN A 175 -23.92 -0.41 2.86
N ALA A 176 -24.77 -1.42 2.71
CA ALA A 176 -24.71 -2.65 3.49
C ALA A 176 -23.43 -3.48 3.18
N GLU A 177 -22.99 -3.48 1.92
CA GLU A 177 -21.74 -4.14 1.53
C GLU A 177 -20.51 -3.36 1.99
N ARG A 178 -20.53 -2.03 1.88
CA ARG A 178 -19.48 -1.15 2.42
C ARG A 178 -19.36 -1.24 3.93
N GLY A 179 -20.45 -1.41 4.67
CA GLY A 179 -20.38 -1.66 6.12
C GLY A 179 -19.57 -2.93 6.46
N LYS A 180 -19.67 -3.97 5.64
CA LYS A 180 -18.90 -5.22 5.81
C LYS A 180 -17.43 -5.08 5.40
N SER A 181 -17.13 -4.28 4.37
CA SER A 181 -15.76 -4.11 3.86
C SER A 181 -14.98 -2.99 4.56
N GLY A 182 -15.66 -1.94 5.02
CA GLY A 182 -15.08 -0.80 5.74
C GLY A 182 -14.38 -1.22 7.02
N GLN A 183 -14.90 -2.23 7.73
CA GLN A 183 -14.23 -2.78 8.91
C GLN A 183 -12.85 -3.39 8.57
N ARG A 184 -12.69 -4.03 7.41
CA ARG A 184 -11.40 -4.60 6.99
C ARG A 184 -10.41 -3.54 6.53
N ILE A 185 -10.89 -2.49 5.87
CA ILE A 185 -10.05 -1.39 5.40
C ILE A 185 -9.59 -0.52 6.57
N GLN A 186 -10.45 -0.27 7.56
CA GLN A 186 -10.08 0.49 8.76
C GLN A 186 -8.94 -0.19 9.52
N HIS A 187 -9.02 -1.52 9.73
CA HIS A 187 -7.92 -2.25 10.35
C HIS A 187 -6.61 -2.19 9.56
N ALA A 188 -6.67 -2.17 8.22
CA ALA A 188 -5.47 -2.01 7.41
C ALA A 188 -4.85 -0.60 7.55
N VAL A 189 -5.67 0.44 7.62
CA VAL A 189 -5.23 1.83 7.83
C VAL A 189 -4.67 2.02 9.24
N ASP A 190 -5.35 1.50 10.26
CA ASP A 190 -4.89 1.58 11.66
C ASP A 190 -3.56 0.83 11.84
N LEU A 191 -3.40 -0.34 11.21
CA LEU A 191 -2.15 -1.10 11.22
C LEU A 191 -1.02 -0.33 10.53
N PHE A 192 -1.32 0.35 9.41
CA PHE A 192 -0.34 1.16 8.70
C PHE A 192 0.11 2.39 9.51
N MET A 193 -0.82 3.06 10.19
CA MET A 193 -0.53 4.16 11.12
C MET A 193 0.29 3.70 12.33
N ALA A 194 -0.01 2.51 12.88
CA ALA A 194 0.78 1.95 13.97
C ALA A 194 2.22 1.63 13.51
N PHE A 195 2.38 1.09 12.30
CA PHE A 195 3.70 0.78 11.74
C PHE A 195 4.52 2.04 11.45
N SER A 196 3.88 3.10 10.95
CA SER A 196 4.56 4.38 10.68
C SER A 196 5.00 5.06 11.98
N ALA A 197 4.17 5.05 13.03
CA ALA A 197 4.53 5.57 14.35
C ALA A 197 5.72 4.81 14.96
N LEU A 198 5.74 3.47 14.83
CA LEU A 198 6.83 2.63 15.33
C LEU A 198 8.14 2.92 14.58
N MET A 199 8.09 3.12 13.26
CA MET A 199 9.28 3.50 12.48
C MET A 199 9.85 4.86 12.89
N ILE A 200 8.99 5.85 13.14
CA ILE A 200 9.43 7.17 13.63
C ILE A 200 10.09 7.05 15.01
N PHE A 201 9.51 6.25 15.91
CA PHE A 201 10.09 6.02 17.25
C PHE A 201 11.46 5.34 17.18
N VAL A 202 11.60 4.32 16.32
CA VAL A 202 12.88 3.64 16.10
C VAL A 202 13.93 4.61 15.56
N LEU A 203 13.58 5.45 14.58
CA LEU A 203 14.49 6.49 14.07
C LEU A 203 14.87 7.51 15.13
N ALA A 204 13.92 7.93 15.97
CA ALA A 204 14.16 8.88 17.06
C ALA A 204 15.13 8.35 18.13
N ILE A 205 15.22 7.03 18.32
CA ILE A 205 16.20 6.39 19.22
C ILE A 205 17.56 6.22 18.54
N ILE A 206 17.57 5.76 17.29
CA ILE A 206 18.83 5.45 16.58
C ILE A 206 19.66 6.70 16.33
N VAL A 207 19.04 7.82 15.93
CA VAL A 207 19.74 9.07 15.60
C VAL A 207 20.60 9.61 16.75
N PRO A 208 20.11 9.81 17.98
CA PRO A 208 20.93 10.32 19.08
C PRO A 208 22.03 9.33 19.53
N ILE A 209 21.80 8.02 19.42
CA ILE A 209 22.84 7.00 19.71
C ILE A 209 23.99 7.15 18.70
N LEU A 210 23.68 7.29 17.41
CA LEU A 210 24.70 7.53 16.39
C LEU A 210 25.49 8.82 16.65
N VAL A 211 24.82 9.89 17.09
CA VAL A 211 25.46 11.17 17.44
C VAL A 211 26.38 11.03 18.67
N GLN A 212 25.98 10.26 19.69
CA GLN A 212 26.82 10.01 20.86
C GLN A 212 28.06 9.18 20.52
N VAL A 213 27.91 8.17 19.67
CA VAL A 213 29.05 7.38 19.18
C VAL A 213 30.03 8.25 18.42
N GLU A 214 29.56 9.19 17.60
CA GLU A 214 30.43 10.14 16.90
C GLU A 214 31.18 11.06 17.88
N ARG A 215 30.48 11.66 18.85
CA ARG A 215 31.12 12.56 19.84
C ARG A 215 32.15 11.83 20.70
N ASN A 216 31.82 10.64 21.21
CA ASN A 216 32.75 9.86 22.01
C ASN A 216 34.01 9.51 21.20
N THR A 217 33.85 9.09 19.94
CA THR A 217 34.98 8.76 19.06
C THR A 217 35.89 9.97 18.79
N ARG A 218 35.32 11.19 18.69
CA ARG A 218 36.09 12.43 18.54
C ARG A 218 36.90 12.77 19.80
N ILE A 219 36.37 12.52 20.99
CA ILE A 219 37.07 12.78 22.26
C ILE A 219 38.25 11.81 22.43
N PHE A 220 38.07 10.53 22.09
CA PHE A 220 39.16 9.54 22.15
C PHE A 220 40.28 9.83 21.14
N THR A 221 39.96 10.31 19.94
CA THR A 221 40.98 10.69 18.95
C THR A 221 41.68 12.02 19.29
N ALA A 222 40.98 12.99 19.89
CA ALA A 222 41.59 14.22 20.38
C ALA A 222 42.58 13.97 21.54
N ASN A 223 42.24 13.08 22.48
CA ASN A 223 43.14 12.69 23.57
C ASN A 223 44.30 11.79 23.12
N ALA A 224 44.16 11.07 22.00
CA ALA A 224 45.28 10.34 21.39
C ALA A 224 46.31 11.29 20.75
N GLY A 225 45.89 12.48 20.28
CA GLY A 225 46.77 13.48 19.68
C GLY A 225 47.62 14.26 20.69
N THR A 226 47.17 14.42 21.94
CA THR A 226 47.92 15.16 22.97
C THR A 226 49.08 14.37 23.57
N VAL A 227 49.08 13.03 23.47
CA VAL A 227 50.21 12.19 23.92
C VAL A 227 51.36 12.18 22.90
N ALA A 228 51.08 12.51 21.63
CA ALA A 228 52.08 12.47 20.55
C ALA A 228 52.89 13.77 20.39
N ALA A 229 52.50 14.87 21.05
CA ALA A 229 53.04 16.21 20.77
C ALA A 229 54.16 16.69 21.74
N SER A 230 54.68 15.81 22.59
CA SER A 230 55.82 16.14 23.48
C SER A 230 56.91 15.08 23.41
N ALA A 231 57.47 14.87 22.21
CA ALA A 231 58.77 14.23 22.04
C ALA A 231 59.71 15.24 21.34
N PRO A 232 60.62 15.90 22.06
CA PRO A 232 61.55 16.83 21.44
C PRO A 232 62.65 16.05 20.72
N GLU A 233 62.92 16.51 19.51
CA GLU A 233 64.01 16.17 18.60
C GLU A 233 65.39 16.27 19.30
N ARG A 234 66.21 15.19 19.30
CA ARG A 234 67.66 15.28 19.56
C ARG A 234 68.50 14.28 18.76
N ASP A 235 69.32 14.89 17.93
CA ASP A 235 70.69 14.64 17.50
C ASP A 235 71.48 13.41 18.03
N ALA A 236 72.34 12.92 17.16
CA ALA A 236 73.25 11.80 17.37
C ALA A 236 74.49 12.19 18.20
N GLY A 237 74.81 11.41 19.24
CA GLY A 237 76.13 11.45 19.88
C GLY A 237 76.22 10.84 21.30
N SER A 238 77.03 9.78 21.42
CA SER A 238 77.88 9.44 22.59
C SER A 238 77.29 9.02 23.95
N VAL A 239 77.45 7.72 24.25
CA VAL A 239 78.06 7.11 25.46
C VAL A 239 77.80 7.76 26.84
N SER A 240 77.04 7.06 27.70
CA SER A 240 77.40 6.56 29.05
C SER A 240 76.19 6.42 29.96
N THR A 241 76.02 5.19 30.45
CA THR A 241 75.50 4.72 31.74
C THR A 241 74.95 5.79 32.69
N ASP A 242 73.65 5.73 33.01
CA ASP A 242 73.24 5.35 34.37
C ASP A 242 71.74 5.04 34.47
N GLN A 243 71.50 3.92 35.14
CA GLN A 243 70.23 3.31 35.49
C GLN A 243 69.86 3.77 36.91
N PRO A 244 68.56 4.01 37.17
CA PRO A 244 67.92 3.32 38.28
C PRO A 244 66.55 2.79 37.84
N THR A 245 66.47 1.50 37.48
CA THR A 245 65.95 0.42 38.34
C THR A 245 64.45 0.53 38.65
N GLY A 246 63.65 -0.09 37.77
CA GLY A 246 62.35 -0.70 38.06
C GLY A 246 62.23 -1.95 37.20
N ALA A 247 62.51 -3.11 37.80
CA ALA A 247 62.70 -4.41 37.16
C ALA A 247 61.40 -4.99 36.54
N PRO A 248 61.51 -6.00 35.64
CA PRO A 248 60.45 -6.42 34.73
C PRO A 248 59.50 -7.40 35.42
N SER A 249 58.20 -7.10 35.48
CA SER A 249 57.23 -8.15 35.79
C SER A 249 57.02 -9.00 34.54
N LYS A 250 57.56 -10.20 34.59
CA LYS A 250 57.26 -11.33 33.69
C LYS A 250 55.76 -11.31 33.34
N ALA A 251 55.43 -11.21 32.06
CA ALA A 251 54.06 -11.40 31.60
C ALA A 251 53.67 -12.85 31.91
N GLU A 252 52.89 -13.04 32.97
CA GLU A 252 52.34 -14.35 33.31
C GLU A 252 51.15 -14.62 32.40
N LEU A 253 50.96 -15.86 31.97
CA LEU A 253 49.87 -16.24 31.07
C LEU A 253 48.73 -16.84 31.89
N CYS A 254 47.49 -16.49 31.58
CA CYS A 254 46.33 -17.06 32.23
C CYS A 254 46.29 -18.59 32.02
N PRO A 255 46.16 -19.41 33.08
CA PRO A 255 46.16 -20.87 32.93
C PRO A 255 44.95 -21.42 32.15
N ASN A 256 43.87 -20.64 32.03
CA ASN A 256 42.66 -21.07 31.32
C ASN A 256 42.71 -20.70 29.82
N CYS A 257 43.00 -19.44 29.49
CA CYS A 257 42.93 -18.95 28.10
C CYS A 257 44.28 -18.55 27.48
N GLN A 258 45.38 -18.68 28.23
CA GLN A 258 46.76 -18.39 27.80
C GLN A 258 46.98 -16.95 27.32
N GLN A 259 46.10 -16.03 27.66
CA GLN A 259 46.28 -14.60 27.41
C GLN A 259 47.17 -13.98 28.49
N PRO A 260 47.95 -12.94 28.17
CA PRO A 260 48.82 -12.27 29.13
C PRO A 260 47.99 -11.60 30.24
N ILE A 261 48.40 -11.80 31.48
CA ILE A 261 47.82 -11.21 32.69
C ILE A 261 48.89 -10.39 33.41
N SER A 262 48.46 -9.33 34.09
CA SER A 262 49.38 -8.50 34.86
C SER A 262 49.55 -9.09 36.26
N ALA A 263 50.76 -9.01 36.81
CA ALA A 263 51.03 -9.47 38.16
C ALA A 263 50.17 -8.68 39.15
N GLY A 264 49.24 -9.37 39.83
CA GLY A 264 48.31 -8.79 40.80
C GLY A 264 46.83 -8.73 40.36
N ASP A 265 46.50 -9.16 39.13
CA ASP A 265 45.11 -9.25 38.69
C ASP A 265 44.37 -10.36 39.44
N ALA A 266 43.24 -10.06 40.09
CA ALA A 266 42.42 -11.06 40.79
C ALA A 266 41.59 -11.93 39.82
N PHE A 267 41.38 -11.45 38.59
CA PHE A 267 40.61 -12.13 37.54
C PHE A 267 41.22 -11.85 36.17
N CYS A 268 41.15 -12.81 35.26
CA CYS A 268 41.57 -12.60 33.88
C CYS A 268 40.55 -11.71 33.15
N GLY A 269 41.00 -10.54 32.66
CA GLY A 269 40.16 -9.61 31.89
C GLY A 269 39.63 -10.16 30.56
N HIS A 270 40.13 -11.30 30.08
CA HIS A 270 39.69 -11.90 28.82
C HIS A 270 38.65 -13.01 28.98
N CYS A 271 38.83 -13.92 29.96
CA CYS A 271 37.93 -15.06 30.15
C CYS A 271 37.16 -15.06 31.47
N GLY A 272 37.44 -14.11 32.37
CA GLY A 272 36.77 -14.01 33.68
C GLY A 272 37.22 -15.03 34.72
N GLN A 273 38.19 -15.89 34.41
CA GLN A 273 38.77 -16.85 35.35
C GLN A 273 39.38 -16.10 36.55
N ARG A 274 39.04 -16.50 37.78
CA ARG A 274 39.70 -16.00 38.98
C ARG A 274 41.14 -16.52 39.03
N LEU A 275 42.09 -15.60 39.20
CA LEU A 275 43.51 -15.90 39.35
C LEU A 275 43.74 -16.01 40.87
N THR A 276 44.05 -17.21 41.32
CA THR A 276 44.31 -17.53 42.75
C THR A 276 45.76 -17.28 43.11
#